data_AF-A0A0G1N1F2-F1
#
_entry.id   AF-A0A0G1N1F2-F1
#
_cell.length_a   1.000
_cell.length_b   1.000
_cell.length_c   1.000
_cell.angle_alpha   90.00
_cell.angle_beta   90.00
_cell.angle_gamma   90.00
#
_symmetry.space_group_name_H-M   'P 1'
#
loop_
_entity.id
_entity.type
_entity.pdbx_description
1 polymer ?
#
loop_
_entity_poly.entity_id
_entity_poly.type
_entity_poly.pdbx_seq_one_letter_code
_entity_poly.pdbx_strand_id
1 'polypeptide(L)'
;MPNHYHFLIRQEVDNGISQFISDFSNSLSKYFNTRHSRSGPLLQGPFKATRVETLEQFLHLSRYIHLNPVASRLIKPTALFIYPWSSLPEYCGATQLNICDKEMVLSEFKSVDAYKKFVSDQVEYALELEKIKHLTIDTEEWA
;
A
#
# COMPACT_ATOMS: atom_id res chain seq x y z
N MET A 1 -3.96 6.26 -2.24
CA MET A 1 -3.50 7.29 -3.22
C MET A 1 -4.70 8.12 -3.71
N PRO A 2 -4.59 9.42 -4.11
CA PRO A 2 -3.38 10.23 -4.33
C PRO A 2 -2.91 11.04 -3.10
N ASN A 3 -3.66 11.06 -2.00
CA ASN A 3 -3.37 11.87 -0.82
C ASN A 3 -2.80 11.08 0.37
N HIS A 4 -2.60 9.77 0.21
CA HIS A 4 -2.06 8.85 1.22
C HIS A 4 -1.37 7.66 0.57
N TYR A 5 -0.57 6.96 1.36
CA TYR A 5 0.14 5.73 1.00
C TYR A 5 -0.09 4.66 2.08
N HIS A 6 -0.04 3.39 1.66
CA HIS A 6 -0.14 2.24 2.55
C HIS A 6 1.17 1.47 2.55
N PHE A 7 1.61 1.04 3.73
CA PHE A 7 2.80 0.21 3.91
C PHE A 7 2.42 -1.12 4.54
N LEU A 8 3.04 -2.20 4.05
CA LEU A 8 3.05 -3.50 4.71
C LEU A 8 4.50 -3.75 5.16
N ILE A 9 4.75 -3.59 6.45
CA ILE A 9 6.10 -3.58 7.03
C ILE A 9 6.19 -4.50 8.24
N ARG A 10 7.34 -5.13 8.42
CA ARG A 10 7.67 -5.97 9.58
C ARG A 10 8.60 -5.21 10.51
N GLN A 11 8.33 -5.27 11.80
CA GLN A 11 9.22 -4.66 12.81
C GLN A 11 10.38 -5.61 13.10
N GLU A 12 11.61 -5.18 12.80
CA GLU A 12 12.83 -5.96 13.08
C GLU A 12 13.43 -5.65 14.46
N VAL A 13 13.15 -4.48 15.01
CA VAL A 13 13.65 -3.99 16.31
C VAL A 13 12.57 -3.23 17.05
N ASP A 14 12.64 -3.18 18.38
CA ASP A 14 11.68 -2.43 19.20
C ASP A 14 11.55 -0.98 18.74
N ASN A 15 10.31 -0.52 18.55
CA ASN A 15 9.94 0.80 18.02
C ASN A 15 10.46 1.11 16.60
N GLY A 16 10.97 0.12 15.86
CA GLY A 16 11.55 0.32 14.53
C GLY A 16 10.58 0.90 13.50
N ILE A 17 9.30 0.49 13.54
CA ILE A 17 8.28 1.04 12.63
C ILE A 17 8.04 2.53 12.90
N SER A 18 7.83 2.91 14.16
CA SER A 18 7.59 4.31 14.54
C SER A 18 8.76 5.21 14.14
N GLN A 19 9.99 4.74 14.35
CA GLN A 19 11.19 5.46 13.95
C GLN A 19 11.30 5.60 12.42
N PHE A 20 11.12 4.49 11.69
CA PHE A 20 11.14 4.49 10.22
C PHE A 20 10.14 5.47 9.62
N ILE A 21 8.88 5.45 10.08
CA ILE A 21 7.84 6.35 9.57
C ILE A 21 8.15 7.80 9.93
N SER A 22 8.64 8.07 11.15
CA SER A 22 9.06 9.42 11.55
C SER A 22 10.15 9.97 10.62
N ASP A 23 11.19 9.19 10.35
CA ASP A 23 12.30 9.62 9.51
C ASP A 23 11.87 9.81 8.06
N PHE A 24 11.09 8.88 7.51
CA PHE A 24 10.51 8.96 6.17
C PHE A 24 9.65 10.22 6.00
N SER A 25 8.67 10.42 6.89
CA SER A 25 7.73 11.54 6.84
C SER A 25 8.43 12.89 6.99
N ASN A 26 9.42 12.99 7.88
CA ASN A 26 10.21 14.20 8.07
C ASN A 26 11.09 14.50 6.84
N SER A 27 11.75 13.48 6.29
CA SER A 27 12.57 13.62 5.08
C SER A 27 11.73 14.08 3.89
N LEU A 28 10.59 13.42 3.66
CA LEU A 28 9.66 13.78 2.58
C LEU A 28 9.12 15.20 2.73
N SER A 29 8.70 15.58 3.93
CA SER A 29 8.17 16.92 4.22
C SER A 29 9.23 18.00 3.98
N LYS A 30 10.45 17.80 4.46
CA LYS A 30 11.57 18.74 4.26
C LYS A 30 11.92 18.87 2.78
N TYR A 31 12.05 17.74 2.08
CA TYR A 31 12.34 17.71 0.65
C TYR A 31 11.29 18.49 -0.14
N PHE A 32 10.02 18.17 0.05
CA PHE A 32 8.92 18.81 -0.66
C PHE A 32 8.85 20.31 -0.37
N ASN A 33 8.92 20.70 0.91
CA ASN A 33 8.88 22.11 1.31
C ASN A 33 10.05 22.90 0.72
N THR A 34 11.26 22.35 0.74
CA THR A 34 12.44 22.98 0.14
C THR A 34 12.28 23.13 -1.37
N ARG A 35 11.88 22.05 -2.05
CA ARG A 35 11.70 22.04 -3.52
C ARG A 35 10.64 23.03 -4.00
N HIS A 36 9.58 23.23 -3.21
CA HIS A 36 8.43 24.05 -3.59
C HIS A 36 8.39 25.41 -2.88
N SER A 37 9.45 25.80 -2.15
CA SER A 37 9.49 27.04 -1.36
C SER A 37 8.28 27.20 -0.43
N ARG A 38 7.83 26.09 0.16
CA ARG A 38 6.68 26.01 1.06
C ARG A 38 7.16 25.88 2.51
N SER A 39 6.34 26.35 3.44
CA SER A 39 6.50 26.09 4.87
C SER A 39 5.27 25.38 5.45
N GLY A 40 5.45 24.68 6.57
CA GLY A 40 4.36 24.03 7.30
C GLY A 40 4.23 22.52 7.04
N PRO A 41 3.26 21.86 7.69
CA PRO A 41 3.09 20.41 7.64
C PRO A 41 2.72 19.94 6.23
N LEU A 42 3.34 18.86 5.74
CA LEU A 42 2.95 18.22 4.47
C LEU A 42 1.91 17.12 4.67
N LEU A 43 2.05 16.33 5.73
CA LEU A 43 1.18 15.20 6.05
C LEU A 43 0.15 15.59 7.10
N GLN A 44 -1.02 14.95 7.05
CA GLN A 44 -2.12 15.20 7.96
C GLN A 44 -2.12 14.15 9.09
N GLY A 45 -1.82 14.59 10.30
CA GLY A 45 -1.89 13.76 11.51
C GLY A 45 -0.77 12.71 11.64
N PRO A 46 -0.82 11.91 12.71
CA PRO A 46 0.09 10.78 12.90
C PRO A 46 -0.23 9.64 11.93
N PHE A 47 0.72 8.72 11.74
CA PHE A 47 0.44 7.48 11.03
C PHE A 47 -0.49 6.58 11.85
N LYS A 48 -1.28 5.77 11.15
CA LYS A 48 -2.13 4.73 11.74
C LYS A 48 -1.53 3.38 11.44
N ALA A 49 -1.62 2.44 12.37
CA ALA A 49 -1.09 1.09 12.20
C ALA A 49 -2.04 0.06 12.81
N THR A 50 -2.22 -1.05 12.08
CA THR A 50 -2.97 -2.21 12.51
C THR A 50 -2.05 -3.42 12.47
N ARG A 51 -1.99 -4.18 13.56
CA ARG A 51 -1.19 -5.41 13.63
C ARG A 51 -1.85 -6.48 12.76
N VAL A 52 -1.03 -7.14 11.94
CA VAL A 52 -1.42 -8.34 11.20
C VAL A 52 -1.14 -9.56 12.09
N GLU A 53 -2.14 -10.39 12.31
CA GLU A 53 -2.09 -11.51 13.25
C GLU A 53 -2.13 -12.87 12.55
N THR A 54 -2.71 -12.94 11.35
CA THR A 54 -2.83 -14.19 10.59
C THR A 54 -2.23 -14.09 9.20
N LEU A 55 -1.84 -15.25 8.65
CA LEU A 55 -1.37 -15.34 7.27
C LEU A 55 -2.44 -14.91 6.26
N GLU A 56 -3.71 -15.26 6.51
CA GLU A 56 -4.82 -14.85 5.65
C GLU A 56 -4.96 -13.32 5.62
N GLN A 57 -4.90 -12.67 6.79
CA GLN A 57 -4.88 -11.21 6.89
C GLN A 57 -3.70 -10.63 6.13
N PHE A 58 -2.50 -11.20 6.27
CA PHE A 58 -1.29 -10.75 5.60
C PHE A 58 -1.44 -10.77 4.07
N LEU A 59 -1.89 -11.91 3.51
CA LEU A 59 -2.08 -12.07 2.07
C LEU A 59 -3.18 -11.16 1.52
N HIS A 60 -4.31 -11.07 2.23
CA HIS A 60 -5.42 -10.22 1.82
C HIS A 60 -5.07 -8.73 1.93
N LEU A 61 -4.28 -8.33 2.92
CA LEU A 61 -3.79 -6.96 3.07
C LEU A 61 -2.80 -6.59 1.96
N SER A 62 -1.88 -7.49 1.59
CA SER A 62 -0.99 -7.29 0.43
C SER A 62 -1.80 -7.03 -0.84
N ARG A 63 -2.82 -7.87 -1.11
CA ARG A 63 -3.74 -7.67 -2.25
C ARG A 63 -4.49 -6.35 -2.15
N TYR A 64 -5.05 -6.01 -0.98
CA TYR A 64 -5.76 -4.76 -0.77
C TYR A 64 -4.90 -3.53 -1.13
N ILE A 65 -3.65 -3.50 -0.65
CA ILE A 65 -2.71 -2.41 -0.94
C ILE A 65 -2.46 -2.29 -2.45
N HIS A 66 -2.23 -3.41 -3.12
CA HIS A 66 -1.98 -3.42 -4.56
C HIS A 66 -3.20 -3.04 -5.40
N LEU A 67 -4.41 -3.37 -4.93
CA LEU A 67 -5.66 -3.01 -5.62
C LEU A 67 -6.12 -1.58 -5.34
N ASN A 68 -5.61 -0.92 -4.30
CA ASN A 68 -6.02 0.44 -3.91
C ASN A 68 -6.03 1.46 -5.08
N PRO A 69 -5.03 1.52 -5.98
CA PRO A 69 -5.06 2.45 -7.12
C PRO A 69 -6.20 2.18 -8.12
N VAL A 70 -6.64 0.92 -8.25
CA VAL A 70 -7.78 0.56 -9.09
C VAL A 70 -9.08 0.86 -8.35
N ALA A 71 -9.17 0.48 -7.07
CA ALA A 71 -10.33 0.72 -6.22
C ALA A 71 -10.67 2.22 -6.16
N SER A 72 -9.67 3.07 -5.93
CA SER A 72 -9.80 4.54 -5.88
C SER A 72 -9.98 5.18 -7.26
N ARG A 73 -10.16 4.37 -8.32
CA ARG A 73 -10.29 4.80 -9.73
C ARG A 73 -9.15 5.67 -10.25
N LEU A 74 -7.97 5.59 -9.63
CA LEU A 74 -6.78 6.34 -10.06
C LEU A 74 -6.23 5.76 -11.37
N ILE A 75 -6.36 4.45 -11.56
CA ILE A 75 -5.99 3.75 -12.78
C ILE A 75 -7.11 2.80 -13.23
N LYS A 76 -7.11 2.46 -14.51
CA LYS A 76 -7.94 1.36 -15.03
C LYS A 76 -7.35 0.01 -14.61
N PRO A 77 -8.17 -1.04 -14.43
CA PRO A 77 -7.69 -2.40 -14.16
C PRO A 77 -6.58 -2.88 -15.10
N THR A 78 -6.66 -2.50 -16.38
CA THR A 78 -5.67 -2.88 -17.40
C THR A 78 -4.26 -2.34 -17.13
N ALA A 79 -4.12 -1.31 -16.29
CA ALA A 79 -2.83 -0.72 -15.94
C ALA A 79 -2.26 -1.25 -14.61
N LEU A 80 -2.96 -2.15 -13.91
CA LEU A 80 -2.62 -2.59 -12.55
C LEU A 80 -1.17 -3.08 -12.43
N PHE A 81 -0.73 -3.94 -13.34
CA PHE A 81 0.60 -4.57 -13.29
C PHE A 81 1.75 -3.69 -13.81
N ILE A 82 1.43 -2.52 -14.36
CA ILE A 82 2.43 -1.57 -14.89
C ILE A 82 2.43 -0.24 -14.11
N TYR A 83 1.61 -0.13 -13.07
CA TYR A 83 1.49 1.10 -12.30
C TYR A 83 2.76 1.36 -11.47
N PRO A 84 3.51 2.45 -11.73
CA PRO A 84 4.84 2.62 -11.17
C PRO A 84 4.83 3.01 -9.68
N TRP A 85 3.71 3.48 -9.14
CA TRP A 85 3.58 3.92 -7.75
C TRP A 85 3.00 2.82 -6.84
N SER A 86 3.35 1.57 -7.15
CA SER A 86 3.03 0.38 -6.37
C SER A 86 4.21 -0.59 -6.46
N SER A 87 4.40 -1.44 -5.45
CA SER A 87 5.38 -2.52 -5.52
C SER A 87 4.88 -3.72 -6.34
N LEU A 88 3.63 -3.73 -6.81
CA LEU A 88 3.07 -4.85 -7.59
C LEU A 88 3.90 -5.23 -8.84
N PRO A 89 4.39 -4.28 -9.66
CA PRO A 89 5.26 -4.62 -10.78
C PRO A 89 6.54 -5.35 -10.33
N GLU A 90 7.08 -5.00 -9.16
CA GLU A 90 8.26 -5.65 -8.59
C GLU A 90 7.97 -7.08 -8.10
N TYR A 91 6.79 -7.28 -7.49
CA TYR A 91 6.28 -8.62 -7.13
C TYR A 91 6.07 -9.52 -8.34
N CYS A 92 5.71 -8.91 -9.47
CA CYS A 92 5.43 -9.60 -10.73
C CYS A 92 6.68 -9.79 -11.61
N GLY A 93 7.86 -9.35 -11.17
CA GLY A 93 9.11 -9.43 -11.91
C GLY A 93 9.21 -8.46 -13.10
N ALA A 94 8.32 -7.46 -13.20
CA ALA A 94 8.35 -6.45 -14.25
C ALA A 94 9.37 -5.34 -13.98
N THR A 95 9.77 -5.15 -12.73
CA THR A 95 10.81 -4.20 -12.31
C THR A 95 11.75 -4.82 -11.28
N GLN A 96 12.96 -4.28 -11.16
CA GLN A 96 13.99 -4.72 -10.20
C GLN A 96 14.44 -3.55 -9.32
N LEU A 97 13.48 -2.90 -8.65
CA LEU A 97 13.80 -1.83 -7.71
C LEU A 97 14.44 -2.37 -6.42
N ASN A 98 14.14 -3.64 -6.07
CA ASN A 98 14.64 -4.33 -4.88
C ASN A 98 14.40 -3.54 -3.58
N ILE A 99 13.25 -2.86 -3.50
CA ILE A 99 12.85 -2.08 -2.33
C ILE A 99 12.09 -2.97 -1.35
N CYS A 100 11.34 -3.95 -1.85
CA CYS A 100 10.51 -4.82 -1.04
C CYS A 100 11.14 -6.21 -0.84
N ASP A 101 11.09 -6.70 0.39
CA ASP A 101 11.15 -8.14 0.64
C ASP A 101 9.81 -8.77 0.22
N LYS A 102 9.87 -9.61 -0.81
CA LYS A 102 8.71 -10.24 -1.46
C LYS A 102 8.53 -11.69 -1.05
N GLU A 103 9.54 -12.28 -0.42
CA GLU A 103 9.62 -13.74 -0.22
C GLU A 103 8.49 -14.23 0.68
N MET A 104 8.20 -13.49 1.77
CA MET A 104 7.11 -13.82 2.70
C MET A 104 5.74 -13.92 2.03
N VAL A 105 5.48 -13.14 0.98
CA VAL A 105 4.21 -13.22 0.25
C VAL A 105 4.29 -14.26 -0.87
N LEU A 106 5.34 -14.21 -1.68
CA LEU A 106 5.45 -15.04 -2.89
C LEU A 106 5.65 -16.53 -2.58
N SER A 107 6.25 -16.88 -1.43
CA SER A 107 6.42 -18.28 -1.00
C SER A 107 5.09 -18.99 -0.72
N GLU A 108 4.01 -18.25 -0.46
CA GLU A 108 2.65 -18.79 -0.28
C GLU A 108 1.96 -19.16 -1.61
N PHE A 109 2.59 -18.86 -2.75
CA PHE A 109 2.05 -19.14 -4.07
C PHE A 109 2.96 -20.08 -4.85
N LYS A 110 2.35 -20.98 -5.63
CA LYS A 110 3.08 -21.92 -6.49
C LYS A 110 3.89 -21.22 -7.59
N SER A 111 3.50 -20.01 -7.97
CA SER A 111 4.16 -19.21 -8.99
C SER A 111 3.76 -17.74 -8.89
N VAL A 112 4.54 -16.87 -9.52
CA VAL A 112 4.19 -15.44 -9.69
C VAL A 112 2.85 -15.28 -10.42
N ASP A 113 2.52 -16.15 -11.36
CA ASP A 113 1.23 -16.08 -12.06
C ASP A 113 0.05 -16.49 -11.17
N ALA A 114 0.25 -17.42 -10.24
CA ALA A 114 -0.75 -17.72 -9.22
C ALA A 114 -0.99 -16.52 -8.29
N TYR A 115 0.06 -15.77 -7.95
CA TYR A 115 -0.06 -14.51 -7.22
C TYR A 115 -0.79 -13.43 -8.02
N LYS A 116 -0.44 -13.23 -9.30
CA LYS A 116 -1.15 -12.30 -10.19
C LYS A 116 -2.64 -12.61 -10.23
N LYS A 117 -2.99 -13.89 -10.38
CA LYS A 117 -4.39 -14.35 -10.37
C LYS A 117 -5.06 -14.02 -9.04
N PHE A 118 -4.44 -14.38 -7.91
CA PHE A 118 -4.95 -14.04 -6.57
C PHE A 118 -5.25 -12.54 -6.39
N VAL A 119 -4.40 -11.67 -6.94
CA VAL A 119 -4.62 -10.21 -6.93
C VAL A 119 -5.77 -9.82 -7.87
N SER A 120 -5.75 -10.30 -9.11
CA SER A 120 -6.74 -9.94 -10.13
C SER A 120 -8.16 -10.43 -9.83
N ASP A 121 -8.31 -11.57 -9.14
CA ASP A 121 -9.59 -12.20 -8.82
C ASP A 121 -10.50 -11.31 -7.94
N GLN A 122 -9.97 -10.24 -7.34
CA GLN A 122 -10.71 -9.31 -6.47
C GLN A 122 -10.81 -7.89 -7.04
N VAL A 123 -10.41 -7.67 -8.29
CA VAL A 123 -10.51 -6.34 -8.93
C VAL A 123 -11.96 -5.85 -8.99
N GLU A 124 -12.88 -6.70 -9.43
CA GLU A 124 -14.31 -6.33 -9.53
C GLU A 124 -14.90 -6.04 -8.16
N TYR A 125 -14.62 -6.89 -7.18
CA TYR A 125 -15.09 -6.69 -5.81
C TYR A 125 -14.55 -5.38 -5.20
N ALA A 126 -13.29 -5.04 -5.43
CA ALA A 126 -12.70 -3.78 -4.97
C ALA A 126 -13.40 -2.55 -5.60
N LEU A 127 -13.80 -2.64 -6.87
CA LEU A 127 -14.57 -1.58 -7.54
C LEU A 127 -16.00 -1.47 -7.02
N GLU A 128 -16.65 -2.59 -6.69
CA GLU A 128 -17.98 -2.59 -6.06
C GLU A 128 -17.94 -2.00 -4.64
N LEU A 129 -16.94 -2.36 -3.84
CA LEU A 129 -16.74 -1.79 -2.51
C LEU A 129 -16.60 -0.27 -2.56
N GLU A 130 -15.85 0.27 -3.52
CA GLU A 130 -15.72 1.72 -3.67
C GLU A 130 -17.06 2.40 -3.96
N LYS A 131 -17.93 1.77 -4.76
CA LYS A 131 -19.27 2.33 -5.04
C LYS A 131 -20.10 2.47 -3.77
N ILE A 132 -19.96 1.56 -2.83
CA ILE A 132 -20.74 1.54 -1.59
C ILE A 132 -20.00 2.13 -0.39
N LYS A 133 -18.75 2.60 -0.53
CA LYS A 133 -17.96 3.15 0.59
C LYS A 133 -18.69 4.28 1.33
N HIS A 134 -19.37 5.15 0.60
CA HIS A 134 -20.19 6.24 1.15
C HIS A 134 -21.40 5.78 1.99
N LEU A 135 -21.76 4.49 1.92
CA LEU A 135 -22.83 3.88 2.72
C LEU A 135 -22.27 3.11 3.93
N THR A 136 -20.94 2.97 4.02
CA THR A 136 -20.28 2.32 5.16
C THR A 136 -20.02 3.35 6.25
N ILE A 137 -20.05 2.91 7.50
CA ILE A 137 -19.61 3.75 8.62
C ILE A 137 -18.10 3.94 8.46
N ASP A 138 -17.66 5.18 8.27
CA ASP A 138 -16.24 5.50 8.24
C ASP A 138 -15.66 5.29 9.64
N THR A 139 -15.08 4.11 9.86
CA THR A 139 -14.29 3.82 11.07
C THR A 139 -12.90 4.45 10.98
N GLU A 140 -12.53 5.03 9.83
CA GLU A 140 -11.23 5.66 9.57
C GLU A 140 -10.98 6.92 10.42
N GLU A 141 -12.01 7.52 11.06
CA GLU A 141 -11.84 8.71 11.91
C GLU A 141 -11.34 8.41 13.35
N TRP A 142 -11.37 7.15 13.81
CA TRP A 142 -11.22 6.82 15.25
C TRP A 142 -10.10 5.81 15.62
N ALA A 143 -9.13 5.59 14.73
CA ALA A 143 -7.91 4.83 15.03
C ALA A 143 -6.65 5.68 14.90
#